data_AF-A0A8H8DLQ8-F1
#
_entry.id   AF-A0A8H8DLQ8-F1
#
_cell.length_a   1.000
_cell.length_b   1.000
_cell.length_c   1.000
_cell.angle_alpha   90.00
_cell.angle_beta   90.00
_cell.angle_gamma   90.00
#
_symmetry.space_group_name_H-M   'P 1'
#
loop_
_entity.id
_entity.type
_entity.pdbx_description
1 polymer ?
#
loop_
_entity_poly.entity_id
_entity_poly.type
_entity_poly.pdbx_seq_one_letter_code
_entity_poly.pdbx_strand_id
1 'polypeptide(L)'
;MAQELEDYGDTVKELSDEGRYSTHKAERKAKGVLDFAVTALLNSMPIYTGAGGAIAIMTFITKMEKAIQAAQFNEQVALALAVNKLGGQAAILWLTHAKDNLPGSPRRWTTWSGLKDALNDHFFPREHYRAMEKTLTNLSQ
;
A
#
# COMPACT_ATOMS: atom_id res chain seq x y z
N MET A 1 -17.19 -44.42 42.44
CA MET A 1 -15.96 -43.61 42.29
C MET A 1 -15.30 -43.72 40.91
N ALA A 2 -15.57 -44.73 40.07
CA ALA A 2 -15.01 -44.79 38.71
C ALA A 2 -15.83 -44.05 37.63
N GLN A 3 -17.14 -43.89 37.83
CA GLN A 3 -18.05 -43.32 36.83
C GLN A 3 -18.06 -41.78 36.75
N GLU A 4 -17.65 -41.09 37.82
CA GLU A 4 -17.61 -39.62 37.87
C GLU A 4 -16.35 -39.03 37.20
N LEU A 5 -15.34 -39.87 36.89
CA LEU A 5 -14.10 -39.44 36.25
C LEU A 5 -14.14 -39.55 34.72
N GLU A 6 -14.96 -40.42 34.14
CA GLU A 6 -15.17 -40.49 32.68
C GLU A 6 -16.02 -39.30 32.18
N ASP A 7 -17.05 -38.91 32.93
CA ASP A 7 -17.96 -37.81 32.58
C ASP A 7 -17.25 -36.44 32.57
N TYR A 8 -16.22 -36.29 33.43
CA TYR A 8 -15.37 -35.11 33.46
C TYR A 8 -14.39 -35.06 32.26
N GLY A 9 -13.97 -36.22 31.73
CA GLY A 9 -13.04 -36.30 30.60
C GLY A 9 -13.69 -35.90 29.27
N ASP A 10 -14.95 -36.27 29.06
CA ASP A 10 -15.71 -35.90 27.85
C ASP A 10 -16.12 -34.42 27.85
N THR A 11 -16.52 -33.88 29.01
CA THR A 11 -16.85 -32.46 29.16
C THR A 11 -15.64 -31.56 28.83
N VAL A 12 -14.43 -31.95 29.24
CA VAL A 12 -13.20 -31.17 28.97
C VAL A 12 -12.78 -31.26 27.49
N LYS A 13 -13.04 -32.39 26.81
CA LYS A 13 -12.80 -32.52 25.37
C LYS A 13 -13.77 -31.69 24.54
N GLU A 14 -15.05 -31.70 24.91
CA GLU A 14 -16.12 -30.95 24.21
C GLU A 14 -15.89 -29.44 24.32
N LEU A 15 -15.52 -28.95 25.52
CA LEU A 15 -15.12 -27.54 25.73
C LEU A 15 -13.85 -27.15 24.96
N SER A 16 -12.89 -28.07 24.83
CA SER A 16 -11.67 -27.89 24.04
C SER A 16 -11.97 -27.76 22.54
N ASP A 17 -12.88 -28.59 22.03
CA ASP A 17 -13.19 -28.67 20.61
C ASP A 17 -14.16 -27.56 20.19
N GLU A 18 -15.10 -27.16 21.05
CA GLU A 18 -15.92 -25.96 20.87
C GLU A 18 -15.08 -24.67 20.90
N GLY A 19 -14.10 -24.59 21.82
CA GLY A 19 -13.14 -23.49 21.88
C GLY A 19 -12.36 -23.35 20.57
N ARG A 20 -11.86 -24.48 20.02
CA ARG A 20 -11.14 -24.52 18.73
C ARG A 20 -12.02 -24.21 17.52
N TYR A 21 -13.27 -24.65 17.52
CA TYR A 21 -14.22 -24.34 16.44
C TYR A 21 -14.61 -22.86 16.43
N SER A 22 -14.80 -22.28 17.62
CA SER A 22 -15.11 -20.87 17.80
C SER A 22 -13.96 -19.96 17.38
N THR A 23 -12.71 -20.31 17.76
CA THR A 23 -11.52 -19.55 17.34
C THR A 23 -11.29 -19.62 15.84
N HIS A 24 -11.41 -20.78 15.21
CA HIS A 24 -11.24 -20.89 13.75
C HIS A 24 -12.31 -20.13 12.95
N LYS A 25 -13.54 -20.06 13.46
CA LYS A 25 -14.61 -19.26 12.85
C LYS A 25 -14.35 -17.77 13.01
N ALA A 26 -13.86 -17.33 14.17
CA ALA A 26 -13.47 -15.95 14.42
C ALA A 26 -12.27 -15.52 13.56
N GLU A 27 -11.24 -16.38 13.44
CA GLU A 27 -10.06 -16.16 12.59
C GLU A 27 -10.43 -16.03 11.11
N ARG A 28 -11.30 -16.91 10.59
CA ARG A 28 -11.79 -16.82 9.20
C ARG A 28 -12.58 -15.54 8.95
N LYS A 29 -13.42 -15.12 9.91
CA LYS A 29 -14.18 -13.87 9.81
C LYS A 29 -13.26 -12.65 9.87
N ALA A 30 -12.28 -12.64 10.77
CA ALA A 30 -11.28 -11.58 10.88
C ALA A 30 -10.43 -11.48 9.60
N LYS A 31 -10.00 -12.62 9.05
CA LYS A 31 -9.30 -12.69 7.76
C LYS A 31 -10.15 -12.14 6.62
N GLY A 32 -11.43 -12.51 6.54
CA GLY A 32 -12.35 -11.98 5.51
C GLY A 32 -12.55 -10.46 5.61
N VAL A 33 -12.63 -9.92 6.83
CA VAL A 33 -12.72 -8.46 7.05
C VAL A 33 -11.42 -7.76 6.66
N LEU A 34 -10.27 -8.35 6.99
CA LEU A 34 -8.95 -7.82 6.63
C LEU A 34 -8.76 -7.82 5.10
N ASP A 35 -9.08 -8.92 4.43
CA ASP A 35 -8.98 -9.04 2.96
C ASP A 35 -9.88 -8.01 2.26
N PHE A 36 -11.10 -7.79 2.77
CA PHE A 36 -11.99 -6.75 2.27
C PHE A 36 -11.41 -5.34 2.48
N ALA A 37 -10.89 -5.03 3.66
CA ALA A 37 -10.31 -3.72 3.96
C ALA A 37 -9.07 -3.42 3.11
N VAL A 38 -8.18 -4.41 2.92
CA VAL A 38 -7.01 -4.29 2.05
C VAL A 38 -7.46 -4.08 0.59
N THR A 39 -8.43 -4.85 0.11
CA THR A 39 -8.94 -4.70 -1.26
C THR A 39 -9.59 -3.33 -1.49
N ALA A 40 -10.40 -2.86 -0.53
CA ALA A 40 -11.01 -1.53 -0.59
C ALA A 40 -9.95 -0.42 -0.60
N LEU A 41 -8.90 -0.56 0.22
CA LEU A 41 -7.79 0.38 0.27
C LEU A 41 -7.03 0.41 -1.06
N LEU A 42 -6.73 -0.75 -1.65
CA LEU A 42 -6.07 -0.85 -2.95
C LEU A 42 -6.91 -0.24 -4.07
N ASN A 43 -8.24 -0.39 -4.02
CA ASN A 43 -9.15 0.22 -4.98
C ASN A 43 -9.27 1.74 -4.81
N SER A 44 -9.06 2.26 -3.61
CA SER A 44 -9.06 3.70 -3.34
C SER A 44 -7.84 4.44 -3.91
N MET A 45 -6.75 3.71 -4.20
CA MET A 45 -5.53 4.29 -4.73
C MET A 45 -5.73 4.76 -6.18
N PRO A 46 -5.43 6.04 -6.50
CA PRO A 46 -5.58 6.60 -7.83
C PRO A 46 -4.58 5.99 -8.81
N ILE A 47 -4.94 5.97 -10.09
CA ILE A 47 -4.01 5.66 -11.19
C ILE A 47 -3.37 6.98 -11.64
N TYR A 48 -2.04 7.01 -11.76
CA TYR A 48 -1.32 8.17 -12.28
C TYR A 48 -0.73 7.89 -13.66
N THR A 49 -1.09 8.72 -14.64
CA THR A 49 -0.74 8.51 -16.05
C THR A 49 0.50 9.27 -16.52
N GLY A 50 1.10 10.11 -15.66
CA GLY A 50 2.13 11.08 -16.06
C GLY A 50 1.55 12.38 -16.66
N ALA A 51 0.24 12.59 -16.56
CA ALA A 51 -0.46 13.79 -17.03
C ALA A 51 -1.15 14.53 -15.87
N GLY A 52 -1.60 15.77 -16.13
CA GLY A 52 -2.30 16.60 -15.13
C GLY A 52 -1.38 17.44 -14.23
N GLY A 53 -0.08 17.48 -14.54
CA GLY A 53 0.91 18.34 -13.89
C GLY A 53 1.03 18.14 -12.38
N ALA A 54 1.44 19.21 -11.70
CA ALA A 54 1.74 19.27 -10.27
C ALA A 54 0.64 18.69 -9.37
N ILE A 55 -0.61 19.09 -9.63
CA ILE A 55 -1.74 18.75 -8.77
C ILE A 55 -2.01 17.25 -8.84
N ALA A 56 -1.94 16.67 -10.05
CA ALA A 56 -2.19 15.25 -10.25
C ALA A 56 -1.13 14.37 -9.58
N ILE A 57 0.16 14.70 -9.73
CA ILE A 57 1.24 13.94 -9.09
C ILE A 57 1.22 14.09 -7.56
N MET A 58 1.01 15.30 -7.03
CA MET A 58 0.90 15.51 -5.59
C MET A 58 -0.30 14.75 -5.01
N THR A 59 -1.44 14.75 -5.71
CA THR A 59 -2.63 14.00 -5.30
C THR A 59 -2.37 12.50 -5.30
N PHE A 60 -1.70 11.98 -6.33
CA PHE A 60 -1.30 10.57 -6.39
C PHE A 60 -0.40 10.19 -5.22
N ILE A 61 0.70 10.92 -5.01
CA ILE A 61 1.67 10.68 -3.94
C ILE A 61 0.97 10.73 -2.58
N THR A 62 0.19 11.79 -2.30
CA THR A 62 -0.51 11.97 -1.03
C THR A 62 -1.48 10.82 -0.74
N LYS A 63 -2.25 10.38 -1.74
CA LYS A 63 -3.21 9.27 -1.56
C LYS A 63 -2.49 7.94 -1.37
N MET A 64 -1.40 7.70 -2.10
CA MET A 64 -0.56 6.52 -1.91
C MET A 64 0.05 6.48 -0.50
N GLU A 65 0.63 7.59 -0.03
CA GLU A 65 1.24 7.67 1.31
C GLU A 65 0.22 7.42 2.42
N LYS A 66 -0.98 8.02 2.33
CA LYS A 66 -2.07 7.74 3.28
C LYS A 66 -2.42 6.26 3.34
N ALA A 67 -2.47 5.58 2.19
CA ALA A 67 -2.80 4.17 2.13
C ALA A 67 -1.66 3.27 2.65
N ILE A 68 -0.42 3.59 2.29
CA ILE A 68 0.79 2.92 2.81
C ILE A 68 0.84 3.03 4.34
N GLN A 69 0.58 4.22 4.89
CA GLN A 69 0.56 4.45 6.33
C GLN A 69 -0.57 3.70 7.03
N ALA A 70 -1.78 3.74 6.46
CA ALA A 70 -2.95 3.07 7.04
C ALA A 70 -2.79 1.54 7.09
N ALA A 71 -2.16 0.94 6.08
CA ALA A 71 -1.92 -0.50 6.02
C ALA A 71 -0.54 -0.92 6.55
N GLN A 72 0.28 0.02 7.03
CA GLN A 72 1.63 -0.22 7.52
C GLN A 72 2.51 -1.00 6.52
N PHE A 73 2.39 -0.68 5.23
CA PHE A 73 3.20 -1.34 4.20
C PHE A 73 4.66 -0.91 4.30
N ASN A 74 5.57 -1.87 4.11
CA ASN A 74 6.99 -1.56 3.93
C ASN A 74 7.26 -0.96 2.55
N GLU A 75 8.46 -0.38 2.38
CA GLU A 75 8.87 0.31 1.15
C GLU A 75 8.80 -0.57 -0.11
N GLN A 76 9.08 -1.87 0.02
CA GLN A 76 9.06 -2.80 -1.13
C GLN A 76 7.64 -3.10 -1.58
N VAL A 77 6.72 -3.35 -0.63
CA VAL A 77 5.29 -3.54 -0.92
C VAL A 77 4.72 -2.24 -1.48
N ALA A 78 5.06 -1.09 -0.88
CA ALA A 78 4.66 0.23 -1.37
C ALA A 78 5.11 0.47 -2.81
N LEU A 79 6.37 0.15 -3.16
CA LEU A 79 6.89 0.25 -4.52
C LEU A 79 6.08 -0.62 -5.49
N ALA A 80 5.85 -1.89 -5.14
CA ALA A 80 5.10 -2.81 -5.98
C ALA A 80 3.68 -2.29 -6.25
N LEU A 81 3.00 -1.76 -5.23
CA LEU A 81 1.67 -1.18 -5.37
C LEU A 81 1.69 0.10 -6.22
N ALA A 82 2.64 1.00 -5.97
CA ALA A 82 2.78 2.24 -6.72
C ALA A 82 2.97 1.97 -8.22
N VAL A 83 3.86 1.05 -8.58
CA VAL A 83 4.12 0.65 -9.97
C VAL A 83 2.86 0.10 -10.65
N ASN A 84 2.06 -0.71 -9.95
CA ASN A 84 0.79 -1.22 -10.48
C ASN A 84 -0.25 -0.12 -10.68
N LYS A 85 -0.10 1.02 -10.00
CA LYS A 85 -0.96 2.20 -10.14
C LYS A 85 -0.40 3.25 -11.09
N LEU A 86 0.70 2.96 -11.79
CA LEU A 86 1.18 3.77 -12.89
C LEU A 86 0.47 3.37 -14.19
N GLY A 87 0.07 4.37 -14.95
CA GLY A 87 -0.40 4.22 -16.33
C GLY A 87 0.33 5.18 -17.27
N GLY A 88 0.00 5.14 -18.56
CA GLY A 88 0.47 6.10 -19.54
C GLY A 88 1.99 6.33 -19.53
N GLN A 89 2.41 7.59 -19.52
CA GLN A 89 3.82 7.99 -19.52
C GLN A 89 4.55 7.61 -18.24
N ALA A 90 3.87 7.63 -17.08
CA ALA A 90 4.49 7.23 -15.82
C ALA A 90 4.83 5.73 -15.81
N ALA A 91 3.97 4.89 -16.39
CA ALA A 91 4.27 3.47 -16.57
C ALA A 91 5.46 3.26 -17.53
N ILE A 92 5.52 4.03 -18.64
CA ILE A 92 6.65 3.97 -19.59
C ILE A 92 7.97 4.33 -18.90
N LEU A 93 7.99 5.38 -18.08
CA LEU A 93 9.17 5.79 -17.30
C LEU A 93 9.68 4.63 -16.44
N TRP A 94 8.79 4.00 -15.67
CA TRP A 94 9.14 2.85 -14.85
C TRP A 94 9.65 1.67 -15.68
N LEU A 95 8.94 1.30 -16.74
CA LEU A 95 9.31 0.15 -17.58
C LEU A 95 10.66 0.36 -18.25
N THR A 96 10.95 1.57 -18.71
CA THR A 96 12.24 1.93 -19.33
C THR A 96 13.35 1.83 -18.29
N HIS A 97 13.18 2.49 -17.14
CA HIS A 97 14.14 2.38 -16.03
C HIS A 97 14.36 0.93 -15.60
N ALA A 98 13.28 0.15 -15.56
CA ALA A 98 13.31 -1.23 -15.13
C ALA A 98 14.05 -2.16 -16.08
N LYS A 99 13.98 -1.87 -17.38
CA LYS A 99 14.71 -2.59 -18.43
C LYS A 99 16.20 -2.25 -18.39
N ASP A 100 16.53 -0.99 -18.17
CA ASP A 100 17.91 -0.50 -18.19
C ASP A 100 18.67 -0.82 -16.88
N ASN A 101 17.93 -1.01 -15.78
CA ASN A 101 18.48 -1.32 -14.46
C ASN A 101 17.91 -2.63 -13.95
N LEU A 102 18.53 -3.74 -14.35
CA LEU A 102 18.14 -5.08 -13.94
C LEU A 102 18.10 -5.26 -12.40
N PRO A 103 17.35 -6.24 -11.88
CA PRO A 103 17.35 -6.56 -10.44
C PRO A 103 18.78 -6.76 -9.91
N GLY A 104 19.08 -6.14 -8.78
CA GLY A 104 20.42 -6.14 -8.18
C GLY A 104 21.34 -5.01 -8.67
N SER A 105 20.95 -4.26 -9.70
CA SER A 105 21.67 -3.03 -10.09
C SER A 105 21.60 -1.98 -8.97
N PRO A 106 22.73 -1.35 -8.59
CA PRO A 106 22.73 -0.28 -7.59
C PRO A 106 21.96 0.97 -8.04
N ARG A 107 21.67 1.09 -9.35
CA ARG A 107 20.90 2.19 -9.93
C ARG A 107 19.39 1.91 -10.00
N ARG A 108 18.96 0.70 -9.67
CA ARG A 108 17.54 0.33 -9.68
C ARG A 108 16.83 1.03 -8.53
N TRP A 109 15.65 1.58 -8.80
CA TRP A 109 14.77 2.04 -7.73
C TRP A 109 14.15 0.80 -7.07
N THR A 110 14.48 0.60 -5.81
CA THR A 110 14.06 -0.55 -4.99
C THR A 110 13.14 -0.17 -3.84
N THR A 111 12.88 1.13 -3.67
CA THR A 111 12.02 1.71 -2.63
C THR A 111 10.96 2.59 -3.25
N TRP A 112 9.83 2.75 -2.55
CA TRP A 112 8.80 3.70 -2.93
C TRP A 112 9.35 5.11 -2.91
N SER A 113 10.17 5.47 -1.91
CA SER A 113 10.84 6.76 -1.86
C SER A 113 11.64 7.04 -3.13
N GLY A 114 12.43 6.08 -3.63
CA GLY A 114 13.22 6.29 -4.84
C GLY A 114 12.37 6.49 -6.10
N LEU A 115 11.26 5.76 -6.21
CA LEU A 115 10.30 5.97 -7.31
C LEU A 115 9.60 7.33 -7.20
N LYS A 116 9.20 7.73 -5.99
CA LYS A 116 8.56 9.03 -5.73
C LYS A 116 9.45 10.19 -6.18
N ASP A 117 10.74 10.15 -5.82
CA ASP A 117 11.70 11.18 -6.22
C ASP A 117 11.84 11.25 -7.74
N ALA A 118 11.96 10.10 -8.41
CA ALA A 118 12.04 10.04 -9.86
C ALA A 118 10.77 10.56 -10.57
N LEU A 119 9.58 10.24 -10.04
CA LEU A 119 8.32 10.75 -10.58
C LEU A 119 8.24 12.27 -10.45
N ASN A 120 8.64 12.81 -9.28
CA ASN A 120 8.69 14.26 -9.06
C ASN A 120 9.69 14.92 -10.01
N ASP A 121 10.92 14.43 -10.09
CA ASP A 121 11.94 15.04 -10.94
C ASP A 121 11.55 15.02 -12.42
N HIS A 122 10.87 13.96 -12.89
CA HIS A 122 10.50 13.81 -14.29
C HIS A 122 9.22 14.57 -14.68
N PHE A 123 8.16 14.48 -13.87
CA PHE A 123 6.85 15.04 -14.22
C PHE A 123 6.52 16.36 -13.50
N PHE A 124 7.32 16.73 -12.50
CA PHE A 124 7.16 17.96 -11.74
C PHE A 124 8.51 18.52 -11.27
N PRO A 125 9.38 18.93 -12.21
CA PRO A 125 10.71 19.43 -11.86
C PRO A 125 10.62 20.62 -10.89
N ARG A 126 11.57 20.68 -9.96
CA ARG A 126 11.60 21.60 -8.79
C ARG A 126 11.37 23.08 -9.13
N GLU A 127 11.63 23.50 -10.36
CA GLU A 127 11.37 24.85 -10.84
C GLU A 127 9.87 25.20 -10.79
N HIS A 128 8.99 24.24 -11.03
CA HIS A 128 7.54 24.44 -10.93
C HIS A 128 7.05 24.55 -9.47
N TYR A 129 7.72 23.88 -8.52
CA TYR A 129 7.40 24.02 -7.10
C TYR A 129 7.68 25.43 -6.59
N ARG A 130 8.85 25.99 -6.94
CA ARG A 130 9.20 27.39 -6.58
C ARG A 130 8.22 28.40 -7.18
N ALA A 131 7.74 28.16 -8.41
CA ALA A 131 6.74 29.00 -9.03
C ALA A 131 5.40 28.93 -8.27
N MET A 132 4.94 27.73 -7.91
CA MET A 132 3.70 27.54 -7.16
C MET A 132 3.75 28.08 -5.74
N GLU A 133 4.85 27.86 -5.00
CA GLU A 133 5.06 28.48 -3.68
C GLU A 133 4.98 29.99 -3.76
N LYS A 134 5.66 30.60 -4.75
CA LYS A 134 5.64 32.05 -4.93
C LYS A 134 4.23 32.57 -5.23
N THR A 135 3.43 31.84 -6.00
CA THR A 135 2.03 32.19 -6.25
C THR A 135 1.17 32.08 -4.98
N LEU A 136 1.37 31.03 -4.16
CA LEU A 136 0.63 30.84 -2.92
C LEU A 136 1.00 31.89 -1.86
N THR A 137 2.28 32.23 -1.71
CA THR A 137 2.74 33.28 -0.79
C THR A 137 2.16 34.64 -1.19
N ASN A 138 2.10 34.95 -2.48
CA ASN A 138 1.53 36.21 -2.99
C ASN A 138 0.00 36.30 -2.84
N LEU A 139 -0.71 35.17 -2.75
CA LEU A 139 -2.16 35.14 -2.51
C LEU A 139 -2.53 35.20 -1.02
N SER A 140 -1.55 34.96 -0.14
CA SER A 140 -1.70 35.03 1.32
C SER A 140 -1.31 36.40 1.93
N GLN A 141 -0.89 37.35 1.09
CA GLN A 141 -0.67 38.76 1.44
C GLN A 141 -1.84 39.61 0.97
#